data_AF-A0A1I4KPP6-F1
#
_entry.id   AF-A0A1I4KPP6-F1
#
_cell.length_a   1.000
_cell.length_b   1.000
_cell.length_c   1.000
_cell.angle_alpha   90.00
_cell.angle_beta   90.00
_cell.angle_gamma   90.00
#
_symmetry.space_group_name_H-M   'P 1'
#
loop_
_entity.id
_entity.type
_entity.pdbx_description
1 polymer ?
#
loop_
_entity_poly.entity_id
_entity_poly.type
_entity_poly.pdbx_seq_one_letter_code
_entity_poly.pdbx_strand_id
1 'polypeptide(L)' 'MESLDIATTLRNTLTHKQELVRDYQSFAKQINNANISKMYSHFAEAEALQATQIKEQLDQLN' A
#
# COMPACT_ATOMS: atom_id res chain seq x y z
N MET A 1 -17.37 23.17 -0.32
CA MET A 1 -16.73 21.84 -0.27
C MET A 1 -16.32 21.63 1.17
N GLU A 2 -16.87 20.62 1.85
CA GLU A 2 -16.33 20.23 3.16
C GLU A 2 -14.88 19.79 3.00
N SER A 3 -14.00 20.28 3.86
CA SER A 3 -12.61 19.82 3.91
C SER A 3 -12.62 18.37 4.38
N LEU A 4 -11.92 17.50 3.68
CA LEU A 4 -11.70 16.12 4.13
C LEU A 4 -10.96 16.13 5.47
N ASP A 5 -11.38 15.27 6.40
CA ASP A 5 -10.60 15.00 7.61
C ASP A 5 -9.28 14.31 7.22
N ILE A 6 -8.17 14.96 7.51
CA ILE A 6 -6.83 14.53 7.11
C ILE A 6 -6.51 13.17 7.75
N ALA A 7 -6.81 12.99 9.04
CA ALA A 7 -6.48 11.77 9.77
C ALA A 7 -7.28 10.58 9.24
N THR A 8 -8.60 10.74 9.01
CA THR A 8 -9.43 9.70 8.40
C THR A 8 -8.95 9.37 6.98
N THR A 9 -8.61 10.37 6.17
CA THR A 9 -8.13 10.17 4.80
C THR A 9 -6.83 9.36 4.77
N LEU A 10 -5.86 9.72 5.63
CA LEU A 10 -4.59 9.02 5.73
C LEU A 10 -4.78 7.58 6.24
N ARG A 11 -5.63 7.34 7.24
CA ARG A 11 -5.90 5.98 7.76
C ARG A 11 -6.57 5.08 6.72
N ASN A 12 -7.54 5.61 5.99
CA ASN A 12 -8.20 4.87 4.92
C ASN A 12 -7.20 4.51 3.81
N THR A 13 -6.36 5.47 3.43
CA THR A 13 -5.33 5.25 2.40
C THR A 13 -4.30 4.23 2.87
N LEU A 14 -3.81 4.33 4.11
CA LEU A 14 -2.87 3.37 4.69
C LEU A 14 -3.42 1.93 4.61
N THR A 15 -4.68 1.75 5.01
CA THR A 15 -5.35 0.44 5.00
C THR A 15 -5.38 -0.13 3.59
N HIS A 16 -5.82 0.66 2.61
CA HIS A 16 -5.88 0.23 1.21
C HIS A 16 -4.48 -0.15 0.67
N LYS A 17 -3.45 0.63 1.01
CA LYS A 17 -2.07 0.34 0.58
C LYS A 17 -1.58 -0.98 1.15
N GLN A 18 -1.85 -1.26 2.42
CA GLN A 18 -1.48 -2.52 3.07
C GLN A 18 -2.22 -3.72 2.46
N GLU A 19 -3.49 -3.55 2.07
CA GLU A 19 -4.24 -4.57 1.33
C GLU A 19 -3.61 -4.88 -0.03
N LEU A 20 -3.26 -3.84 -0.81
CA LEU A 20 -2.55 -4.01 -2.09
C LEU A 20 -1.21 -4.73 -1.92
N VAL A 21 -0.43 -4.38 -0.89
CA VAL A 21 0.83 -5.10 -0.59
C VAL A 21 0.57 -6.59 -0.41
N ARG A 22 -0.40 -6.97 0.43
CA ARG A 22 -0.75 -8.36 0.69
C ARG A 22 -1.18 -9.08 -0.60
N ASP A 23 -2.03 -8.44 -1.38
CA ASP A 23 -2.61 -9.04 -2.58
C ASP A 23 -1.55 -9.20 -3.67
N TYR A 24 -0.72 -8.19 -3.92
CA TYR A 24 0.38 -8.27 -4.87
C TYR A 24 1.45 -9.29 -4.48
N GLN A 25 1.79 -9.40 -3.19
CA GLN A 25 2.67 -10.48 -2.71
C GLN A 25 2.04 -11.86 -2.95
N SER A 26 0.73 -11.98 -2.79
CA SER A 26 0.01 -13.24 -3.04
C SER A 26 0.01 -13.58 -4.53
N PHE A 27 -0.22 -12.60 -5.41
CA PHE A 27 -0.17 -12.78 -6.87
C PHE A 27 1.22 -13.17 -7.34
N ALA A 28 2.26 -12.50 -6.86
CA ALA A 28 3.64 -12.80 -7.19
C ALA A 28 4.01 -14.26 -6.89
N LYS A 29 3.46 -14.84 -5.81
CA LYS A 29 3.69 -16.24 -5.41
C LYS A 29 2.88 -17.27 -6.23
N GLN A 30 1.74 -16.87 -6.79
CA GLN A 30 0.81 -17.79 -7.46
C GLN A 30 0.94 -17.79 -8.99
N ILE A 31 1.52 -16.73 -9.58
CA ILE A 31 1.63 -16.57 -11.03
C ILE A 31 2.82 -17.38 -11.58
N ASN A 32 2.52 -18.33 -12.48
CA ASN A 32 3.52 -19.19 -13.13
C ASN A 32 4.27 -18.54 -14.32
N ASN A 33 4.29 -17.20 -14.37
CA ASN A 33 5.05 -16.45 -15.35
C ASN A 33 6.07 -15.57 -14.60
N ALA A 34 7.37 -15.84 -14.80
CA ALA A 34 8.43 -15.18 -14.05
C ALA A 34 8.44 -13.64 -14.21
N ASN A 35 8.15 -13.13 -15.41
CA ASN A 35 8.15 -11.69 -15.65
C ASN A 35 6.96 -11.01 -14.95
N ILE A 36 5.78 -11.62 -15.01
CA ILE A 36 4.57 -11.09 -14.36
C ILE A 36 4.68 -11.23 -12.83
N SER A 37 5.20 -12.35 -12.33
CA SER A 37 5.50 -12.55 -10.91
C SER A 37 6.43 -11.45 -10.38
N LYS A 38 7.53 -11.19 -11.08
CA LYS A 38 8.47 -10.11 -10.74
C LYS A 38 7.82 -8.73 -10.76
N MET A 39 6.96 -8.46 -11.75
CA MET A 39 6.20 -7.21 -11.82
C MET A 39 5.34 -7.00 -10.56
N TYR A 40 4.58 -8.01 -10.13
CA TYR A 40 3.77 -7.91 -8.92
C TYR A 40 4.61 -7.78 -7.63
N SER A 41 5.79 -8.41 -7.56
CA SER A 41 6.72 -8.16 -6.44
C SER A 41 7.13 -6.69 -6.35
N HIS A 42 7.47 -6.05 -7.49
CA HIS A 42 7.81 -4.63 -7.49
C HIS A 42 6.64 -3.73 -7.15
N PHE A 43 5.41 -4.09 -7.56
CA PHE A 43 4.22 -3.35 -7.13
C PHE A 43 4.04 -3.45 -5.61
N ALA A 44 4.20 -4.65 -5.02
CA ALA A 44 4.13 -4.81 -3.57
C ALA A 44 5.17 -3.95 -2.83
N GLU A 45 6.41 -3.89 -3.33
CA GLU A 45 7.47 -3.04 -2.77
C GLU A 45 7.10 -1.55 -2.81
N ALA A 46 6.57 -1.08 -3.94
CA ALA A 46 6.16 0.32 -4.10
C ALA A 46 5.00 0.70 -3.18
N GLU A 47 3.97 -0.15 -3.09
CA GLU A 47 2.83 0.09 -2.19
C GLU A 47 3.26 0.05 -0.71
N ALA A 48 4.22 -0.81 -0.34
CA ALA A 48 4.75 -0.89 1.02
C ALA A 48 5.56 0.36 1.41
N LEU A 49 6.34 0.91 0.47
CA LEU A 49 7.04 2.19 0.66
C LEU A 49 6.04 3.32 0.92
N GLN A 50 4.99 3.41 0.11
CA GLN A 50 3.93 4.41 0.27
C GLN A 50 3.17 4.24 1.59
N ALA A 51 2.84 3.00 1.98
CA ALA A 51 2.21 2.70 3.26
C ALA A 51 3.08 3.17 4.44
N THR A 52 4.39 2.96 4.37
CA THR A 52 5.34 3.42 5.41
C THR A 52 5.31 4.94 5.55
N GLN A 53 5.38 5.67 4.43
CA GLN A 53 5.33 7.14 4.44
C GLN A 53 4.02 7.67 5.04
N ILE A 54 2.88 7.06 4.69
CA ILE A 54 1.57 7.45 5.25
C ILE A 54 1.52 7.16 6.75
N LYS A 55 2.05 6.02 7.19
CA LYS A 55 2.13 5.67 8.60
C LYS A 55 2.96 6.70 9.38
N GLU A 56 4.12 7.09 8.85
CA GLU A 56 4.97 8.11 9.47
C GLU A 56 4.25 9.45 9.63
N GLN A 57 3.48 9.88 8.61
CA GLN A 57 2.65 11.09 8.72
C GLN A 57 1.54 10.96 9.77
N LEU A 58 0.89 9.79 9.84
CA LEU A 58 -0.11 9.52 10.87
C LEU A 58 0.49 9.53 12.29
N ASP A 59 1.70 8.99 12.46
CA ASP A 59 2.40 8.97 13.74
C ASP A 59 2.77 10.41 14.19
N GLN A 60 3.02 11.33 13.26
CA GLN A 60 3.28 12.76 13.55
C GLN A 60 2.02 13.57 13.92
N LEU A 61 0.82 13.05 13.62
CA LEU A 61 -0.45 13.70 13.93
C LEU A 61 -1.03 13.29 15.29
N ASN A 62 -0.47 12.27 15.94
CA ASN A 62 -0.86 11.81 17.28
C ASN A 62 0.09 12.36 18.34
#